data_AF-A0A7T0BW93-F1
#
_entry.id   AF-A0A7T0BW93-F1
#
_cell.length_a   1.000
_cell.length_b   1.000
_cell.length_c   1.000
_cell.angle_alpha   90.00
_cell.angle_beta   90.00
_cell.angle_gamma   90.00
#
_symmetry.space_group_name_H-M   'P 1'
#
loop_
_entity.id
_entity.type
_entity.pdbx_description
1 polymer ?
#
loop_
_entity_poly.entity_id
_entity_poly.type
_entity_poly.pdbx_seq_one_letter_code
_entity_poly.pdbx_strand_id
1 'polypeptide(L)'
;MSEAPNPILVEFAEGIPDSALSKKLVDKNAPYREISKQARKEWELIAPLVESEEPPTKELVAMGYEEWFNDAVPEDRTRMLGRLDMLYEMTLDLAEEEEEDEEG
;
A
#
# COMPACT_ATOMS: atom_id res chain seq x y z
N MET A 1 1.34 -13.45 -21.09
CA MET A 1 2.70 -13.06 -20.64
C MET A 1 2.50 -12.36 -19.31
N SER A 2 3.29 -12.65 -18.27
CA SER A 2 3.22 -11.80 -17.07
C SER A 2 3.81 -10.46 -17.47
N GLU A 3 2.96 -9.45 -17.63
CA GLU A 3 3.44 -8.09 -17.77
C GLU A 3 4.28 -7.76 -16.52
N ALA A 4 5.40 -7.08 -16.73
CA ALA A 4 6.20 -6.62 -15.61
C ALA A 4 5.37 -5.63 -14.78
N PRO A 5 5.56 -5.57 -13.45
CA PRO A 5 4.93 -4.55 -12.62
C PRO A 5 5.13 -3.15 -13.20
N ASN A 6 4.10 -2.31 -13.13
CA ASN A 6 4.18 -0.93 -13.57
C ASN A 6 5.37 -0.22 -12.86
N PRO A 7 6.39 0.28 -13.59
CA PRO A 7 7.60 0.82 -12.99
C PRO A 7 7.35 1.95 -12.00
N ILE A 8 6.34 2.78 -12.24
CA ILE A 8 6.00 3.89 -11.37
C ILE A 8 5.46 3.37 -10.04
N LEU A 9 4.60 2.35 -10.06
CA LEU A 9 4.11 1.71 -8.84
C LEU A 9 5.23 1.06 -8.04
N VAL A 10 6.22 0.46 -8.71
CA VAL A 10 7.39 -0.12 -8.07
C VAL A 10 8.17 0.96 -7.31
N GLU A 11 8.43 2.11 -7.93
CA GLU A 11 9.13 3.25 -7.30
C GLU A 11 8.37 3.77 -6.06
N PHE A 12 7.04 3.93 -6.15
CA PHE A 12 6.26 4.37 -5.00
C PHE A 12 6.29 3.36 -3.84
N ALA A 13 6.27 2.08 -4.18
CA ALA A 13 6.28 1.00 -3.20
C ALA A 13 7.65 0.78 -2.54
N GLU A 14 8.76 1.37 -3.03
CA GLU A 14 10.11 1.18 -2.43
C GLU A 14 10.22 1.63 -0.97
N GLY A 15 9.39 2.57 -0.53
CA GLY A 15 9.37 3.00 0.87
C GLY A 15 8.26 2.39 1.71
N ILE A 16 7.56 1.38 1.18
CA ILE A 16 6.65 0.51 1.91
C ILE A 16 7.44 -0.73 2.37
N PRO A 17 7.19 -1.30 3.56
CA PRO A 17 7.96 -2.46 4.02
C PRO A 17 7.80 -3.64 3.06
N ASP A 18 8.87 -4.38 2.78
CA ASP A 18 8.84 -5.56 1.90
C ASP A 18 7.86 -6.64 2.38
N SER A 19 7.60 -6.67 3.69
CA SER A 19 6.65 -7.57 4.32
C SER A 19 5.19 -7.15 4.10
N ALA A 20 4.92 -5.88 3.76
CA ALA A 20 3.57 -5.34 3.58
C ALA A 20 2.84 -6.00 2.41
N LEU A 21 1.51 -6.13 2.54
CA LEU A 21 0.72 -6.81 1.53
C LEU A 21 0.57 -5.97 0.26
N SER A 22 0.37 -4.65 0.36
CA SER A 22 0.37 -3.74 -0.79
C SER A 22 1.65 -3.83 -1.62
N LYS A 23 2.83 -3.81 -0.99
CA LYS A 23 4.13 -3.99 -1.65
C LYS A 23 4.21 -5.32 -2.40
N LYS A 24 3.81 -6.41 -1.74
CA LYS A 24 3.77 -7.75 -2.38
C LYS A 24 2.80 -7.84 -3.55
N LEU A 25 1.70 -7.10 -3.52
CA LEU A 25 0.74 -7.05 -4.63
C LEU A 25 1.34 -6.30 -5.84
N VAL A 26 2.00 -5.17 -5.59
CA VAL A 26 2.75 -4.43 -6.63
C VAL A 26 3.81 -5.33 -7.26
N ASP A 27 4.66 -5.97 -6.45
CA ASP A 27 5.76 -6.81 -6.96
C ASP A 27 5.28 -8.04 -7.76
N LYS A 28 4.04 -8.50 -7.49
CA LYS A 28 3.39 -9.60 -8.22
C LYS A 28 2.62 -9.15 -9.45
N ASN A 29 2.60 -7.85 -9.75
CA ASN A 29 1.75 -7.24 -10.76
C ASN A 29 0.27 -7.65 -10.60
N ALA A 30 -0.24 -7.54 -9.37
CA ALA A 30 -1.65 -7.78 -9.09
C ALA A 30 -2.55 -6.70 -9.74
N PRO A 31 -3.85 -6.95 -9.94
CA PRO A 31 -4.76 -5.96 -10.52
C PRO A 31 -4.76 -4.65 -9.73
N TYR A 32 -4.82 -3.50 -10.43
CA TYR A 32 -4.76 -2.19 -9.78
C TYR A 32 -5.88 -1.99 -8.75
N ARG A 33 -7.09 -2.49 -9.03
CA ARG A 33 -8.21 -2.52 -8.07
C ARG A 33 -7.92 -3.28 -6.78
N GLU A 34 -7.09 -4.31 -6.83
CA GLU A 34 -6.69 -5.07 -5.64
C GLU A 34 -5.64 -4.30 -4.84
N ILE A 35 -4.66 -3.72 -5.54
CA ILE A 35 -3.61 -2.89 -4.92
C ILE A 35 -4.23 -1.67 -4.23
N SER A 36 -5.14 -0.95 -4.89
CA SER A 36 -5.79 0.25 -4.35
C SER A 36 -6.57 -0.06 -3.07
N LYS A 37 -7.39 -1.11 -3.09
CA LYS A 37 -8.13 -1.57 -1.90
C LYS A 37 -7.20 -1.92 -0.74
N GLN A 38 -6.10 -2.61 -1.03
CA GLN A 38 -5.16 -3.01 0.01
C GLN A 38 -4.42 -1.81 0.60
N ALA A 39 -3.91 -0.90 -0.25
CA ALA A 39 -3.24 0.33 0.19
C ALA A 39 -4.16 1.19 1.06
N ARG A 40 -5.42 1.36 0.65
CA ARG A 40 -6.43 2.09 1.42
C ARG A 40 -6.70 1.45 2.79
N LYS A 41 -6.81 0.12 2.83
CA LYS A 41 -7.05 -0.62 4.06
C LYS A 41 -5.90 -0.50 5.05
N GLU A 42 -4.67 -0.62 4.57
CA GLU A 42 -3.46 -0.42 5.40
C GLU A 42 -3.41 1.02 5.93
N TRP A 43 -3.71 2.01 5.09
CA TRP A 43 -3.77 3.41 5.47
C TRP A 43 -4.75 3.63 6.63
N GLU A 44 -5.97 3.08 6.53
CA GLU A 44 -7.02 3.24 7.55
C GLU A 44 -6.65 2.61 8.89
N LEU A 45 -5.79 1.59 8.89
CA LEU A 45 -5.30 0.96 10.12
C LEU A 45 -4.11 1.69 10.73
N ILE A 46 -3.24 2.29 9.91
CA ILE A 46 -2.07 3.05 10.40
C ILE A 46 -2.49 4.45 10.87
N ALA A 47 -3.45 5.09 10.18
CA ALA A 47 -3.87 6.46 10.45
C ALA A 47 -4.23 6.75 11.93
N PRO A 48 -5.05 5.93 12.61
CA PRO A 48 -5.35 6.16 14.02
C PRO A 48 -4.17 5.91 14.97
N LEU A 49 -3.07 5.31 14.48
CA LEU A 49 -1.91 4.94 15.28
C LEU A 49 -0.67 5.85 15.07
N VAL A 50 -0.77 6.88 14.22
CA VAL A 50 0.37 7.75 13.87
C VAL A 50 1.03 8.34 15.11
N GLU A 51 0.24 8.98 15.98
CA GLU A 51 0.72 9.58 17.24
C GLU A 51 0.47 8.69 18.46
N SER A 52 0.01 7.45 18.24
CA SER A 52 -0.33 6.53 19.32
C SER A 52 0.90 5.78 19.83
N GLU A 53 0.95 5.53 21.14
CA GLU A 53 1.89 4.59 21.76
C GLU A 53 1.38 3.14 21.74
N GLU A 54 0.16 2.91 21.23
CA GLU A 54 -0.42 1.58 21.09
C GLU A 54 0.35 0.72 20.07
N PRO A 55 0.45 -0.60 20.31
CA PRO A 55 1.06 -1.54 19.37
C PRO A 55 0.24 -1.65 18.06
N PRO A 56 0.80 -2.23 16.99
CA PRO A 56 0.06 -2.46 15.75
C PRO A 56 -1.13 -3.38 16.01
N THR A 57 -2.24 -3.13 15.30
CA THR A 57 -3.40 -4.02 15.37
C THR A 57 -3.04 -5.40 14.85
N LYS A 58 -3.79 -6.43 15.29
CA LYS A 58 -3.63 -7.81 14.76
C LYS A 58 -3.77 -7.86 13.23
N GLU A 59 -4.57 -6.97 12.66
CA GLU A 59 -4.78 -6.89 11.23
C GLU A 59 -3.57 -6.29 10.50
N LEU A 60 -2.95 -5.24 11.04
CA LEU A 60 -1.66 -4.73 10.53
C LEU A 60 -0.55 -5.78 10.61
N VAL A 61 -0.50 -6.52 11.73
CA VAL A 61 0.43 -7.65 11.90
C VAL A 61 0.21 -8.69 10.80
N ALA A 62 -1.05 -9.08 10.54
CA ALA A 62 -1.38 -10.04 9.48
C ALA A 62 -1.03 -9.52 8.06
N MET A 63 -1.00 -8.20 7.88
CA MET A 63 -0.57 -7.54 6.63
C MET A 63 0.95 -7.35 6.55
N GLY A 64 1.71 -7.73 7.59
CA GLY A 64 3.17 -7.71 7.58
C GLY A 64 3.80 -6.44 8.14
N TYR A 65 3.07 -5.62 8.89
CA TYR A 65 3.61 -4.37 9.47
C TYR A 65 4.28 -4.54 10.83
N GLU A 66 4.26 -5.72 11.45
CA GLU A 66 4.70 -5.90 12.85
C GLU A 66 6.11 -5.38 13.12
N GLU A 67 7.10 -5.87 12.37
CA GLU A 67 8.51 -5.49 12.56
C GLU A 67 8.72 -4.00 12.30
N TRP A 68 8.28 -3.51 11.15
CA TRP A 68 8.40 -2.09 10.79
C TRP A 68 7.71 -1.17 11.79
N PHE A 69 6.50 -1.51 12.24
CA PHE A 69 5.71 -0.65 13.13
C PHE A 69 6.34 -0.51 14.51
N ASN A 70 6.96 -1.58 15.02
CA ASN A 70 7.63 -1.57 16.32
C ASN A 70 8.88 -0.67 16.33
N ASP A 71 9.54 -0.51 15.18
CA ASP A 71 10.71 0.37 15.04
C ASP A 71 10.35 1.79 14.54
N ALA A 72 9.17 1.96 13.93
CA ALA A 72 8.74 3.22 13.34
C ALA A 72 8.36 4.27 14.38
N VAL A 73 9.01 5.45 14.30
CA VAL A 73 8.60 6.65 15.04
C VAL A 73 7.39 7.32 14.38
N PRO A 74 6.66 8.22 15.07
CA PRO A 74 5.47 8.88 14.50
C PRO A 74 5.68 9.56 13.14
N GLU A 75 6.87 10.11 12.90
CA GLU A 75 7.23 10.71 11.62
C GLU A 75 7.30 9.68 10.49
N ASP A 76 7.81 8.47 10.75
CA ASP A 76 7.86 7.39 9.77
C ASP A 76 6.46 6.88 9.46
N ARG A 77 5.58 6.84 10.47
CA ARG A 77 4.15 6.51 10.30
C ARG A 77 3.44 7.53 9.44
N THR A 78 3.68 8.82 9.67
CA THR A 78 3.16 9.90 8.80
C THR A 78 3.65 9.77 7.36
N ARG A 79 4.94 9.48 7.15
CA ARG A 79 5.50 9.23 5.81
C ARG A 79 4.86 8.01 5.15
N MET A 80 4.61 6.95 5.90
CA MET A 80 3.94 5.74 5.41
C MET A 80 2.52 6.03 4.93
N LEU A 81 1.76 6.84 5.66
CA LEU A 81 0.43 7.27 5.20
C LEU A 81 0.50 7.97 3.85
N GLY A 82 1.44 8.91 3.67
CA GLY A 82 1.61 9.60 2.39
C GLY A 82 1.95 8.63 1.24
N ARG A 83 2.75 7.60 1.50
CA ARG A 83 3.08 6.58 0.49
C ARG A 83 1.88 5.71 0.13
N LEU A 84 1.13 5.26 1.13
CA LEU A 84 -0.07 4.45 0.92
C LEU A 84 -1.17 5.25 0.19
N ASP A 85 -1.28 6.55 0.47
CA ASP A 85 -2.23 7.44 -0.20
C ASP A 85 -1.86 7.64 -1.67
N MET A 86 -0.59 7.95 -1.97
CA MET A 86 -0.11 8.03 -3.37
C MET A 86 -0.31 6.71 -4.13
N LEU A 87 0.00 5.57 -3.49
CA LEU A 87 -0.21 4.26 -4.10
C LEU A 87 -1.70 4.00 -4.37
N TYR A 88 -2.58 4.39 -3.43
CA TYR A 88 -4.02 4.26 -3.57
C TYR A 88 -4.57 5.11 -4.72
N GLU A 89 -4.28 6.42 -4.75
CA GLU A 89 -4.77 7.34 -5.78
C GLU A 89 -4.33 6.87 -7.17
N MET A 90 -3.04 6.57 -7.35
CA MET A 90 -2.53 6.10 -8.63
C MET A 90 -3.14 4.79 -9.12
N THR A 91 -3.32 3.82 -8.22
CA THR A 91 -3.90 2.53 -8.60
C THR A 91 -5.40 2.57 -8.75
N LEU A 92 -6.06 3.61 -8.23
CA LEU A 92 -7.45 3.90 -8.54
C LEU A 92 -7.56 4.47 -9.96
N ASP A 93 -6.76 5.49 -10.30
CA ASP A 93 -6.76 6.11 -11.62
C ASP A 93 -6.47 5.06 -12.72
N LEU A 94 -5.42 4.24 -12.54
CA LEU A 94 -5.06 3.18 -13.50
C LEU A 94 -6.14 2.09 -13.61
N ALA A 95 -6.85 1.79 -12.52
CA ALA A 95 -7.95 0.83 -12.57
C ALA A 95 -9.15 1.36 -13.35
N GLU A 96 -9.44 2.66 -13.21
CA GLU A 96 -10.51 3.32 -13.96
C GLU A 96 -10.18 3.35 -15.46
N GLU A 97 -8.92 3.63 -15.83
CA GLU A 97 -8.43 3.57 -17.22
C GLU A 97 -8.56 2.16 -17.83
N GLU A 98 -8.20 1.10 -17.09
CA GLU A 98 -8.35 -0.30 -17.56
C GLU A 98 -9.81 -0.67 -17.88
N GLU A 99 -10.75 -0.18 -17.09
CA GLU A 99 -12.19 -0.45 -17.30
C GLU A 99 -12.76 0.29 -18.51
N GLU A 100 -12.35 1.54 -18.72
CA GLU A 100 -12.78 2.33 -19.88
C GLU A 100 -12.27 1.71 -21.21
N ASP A 101 -11.06 1.15 -21.20
CA ASP A 101 -10.48 0.48 -22.37
C ASP A 101 -11.10 -0.90 -22.66
N GLU A 102 -11.63 -1.61 -21.64
CA GLU A 102 -12.32 -2.90 -21.82
C GLU A 102 -13.76 -2.77 -22.36
N GLU A 103 -14.39 -1.59 -22.20
CA GLU A 103 -15.74 -1.30 -22.70
C GLU A 103 -15.78 -0.71 -24.14
N GLY A 104 -14.62 -0.50 -24.77
CA GLY A 104 -14.43 0.15 -26.08
C GLY A 104 -14.43 -0.73 -27.33
#